data_AF-A0A926AIM0-F1
#
_entry.id   AF-A0A926AIM0-F1
#
_cell.length_a   1.000
_cell.length_b   1.000
_cell.length_c   1.000
_cell.angle_alpha   90.00
_cell.angle_beta   90.00
_cell.angle_gamma   90.00
#
_symmetry.space_group_name_H-M   'P 1'
#
loop_
_entity.id
_entity.type
_entity.pdbx_description
1 polymer ?
#
loop_
_entity_poly.entity_id
_entity_poly.type
_entity_poly.pdbx_seq_one_letter_code
_entity_poly.pdbx_strand_id
1 'polypeptide(L)'
;MAGQAVGAPLIGLTTTNQLHTFDSATPGNGSTAVNITGLGVNEQILGIDLRPANQTVYGLGSLGRLYTINPGTGAATLVGALAADPADGTNPFTALSGTSFGVDFNPAVDRLRITTNSGQNLRINAANGLTTTDAALNPGAPSIVGSAYDNNDTDPGTGTTLYDIDSATDSLYTQNPPNDGTLVFVGALGVDTNGVVGFEIQNVNTAFASLTNDLNGKSSLYSINLANGAASLIGAFGIGGNPAIAPPLLDITSAPIPEPATAVLMLSGLFGMALRRR
;
A
#
# COMPACT_ATOMS: atom_id res chain seq x y z
N MET A 1 13.11 -7.58 30.96
CA MET A 1 11.83 -7.60 30.25
C MET A 1 11.99 -6.69 29.05
N ALA A 2 12.39 -7.21 27.90
CA ALA A 2 12.42 -6.41 26.68
C ALA A 2 10.97 -6.05 26.35
N GLY A 3 10.66 -4.76 26.25
CA GLY A 3 9.34 -4.33 25.78
C GLY A 3 9.10 -4.93 24.41
N GLN A 4 7.97 -5.62 24.22
CA GLN A 4 7.54 -5.98 22.87
C GLN A 4 7.49 -4.67 22.07
N ALA A 5 8.15 -4.66 20.90
CA ALA A 5 7.92 -3.60 19.93
C ALA A 5 6.41 -3.57 19.67
N VAL A 6 5.80 -2.40 19.83
CA VAL A 6 4.38 -2.21 19.52
C VAL A 6 4.25 -2.40 18.01
N GLY A 7 3.56 -3.46 17.59
CA GLY A 7 3.31 -3.71 16.18
C GLY A 7 2.39 -2.66 15.59
N ALA A 8 2.53 -2.45 14.28
CA ALA A 8 1.74 -1.50 13.53
C ALA A 8 0.56 -2.22 12.87
N PRO A 9 -0.68 -1.68 12.96
CA PRO A 9 -1.82 -2.28 12.28
C PRO A 9 -1.74 -2.01 10.78
N LEU A 10 -1.81 -3.09 9.99
CA LEU A 10 -1.76 -3.08 8.54
C LEU A 10 -3.02 -3.71 7.95
N ILE A 11 -3.30 -3.34 6.70
CA ILE A 11 -4.28 -3.96 5.81
C ILE A 11 -3.50 -4.64 4.70
N GLY A 12 -3.89 -5.87 4.37
CA GLY A 12 -3.39 -6.61 3.22
C GLY A 12 -4.49 -6.84 2.19
N LEU A 13 -4.17 -6.59 0.93
CA LEU A 13 -4.94 -7.04 -0.23
C LEU A 13 -4.35 -8.37 -0.70
N THR A 14 -5.18 -9.40 -0.84
CA THR A 14 -4.73 -10.70 -1.37
C THR A 14 -4.91 -10.79 -2.88
N THR A 15 -4.15 -11.68 -3.52
CA THR A 15 -4.29 -12.00 -4.96
C THR A 15 -5.65 -12.62 -5.32
N THR A 16 -6.42 -13.07 -4.34
CA THR A 16 -7.81 -13.53 -4.48
C THR A 16 -8.85 -12.42 -4.25
N ASN A 17 -8.40 -11.16 -4.22
CA ASN A 17 -9.22 -9.95 -4.06
C ASN A 17 -10.06 -9.91 -2.78
N GLN A 18 -9.41 -10.28 -1.68
CA GLN A 18 -9.92 -10.18 -0.32
C GLN A 18 -9.05 -9.21 0.49
N LEU A 19 -9.68 -8.50 1.42
CA LEU A 19 -8.99 -7.68 2.41
C LEU A 19 -8.83 -8.40 3.73
N HIS A 20 -7.77 -8.03 4.44
CA HIS A 20 -7.41 -8.62 5.70
C HIS A 20 -6.68 -7.59 6.56
N THR A 21 -6.97 -7.54 7.85
CA THR A 21 -6.19 -6.75 8.81
C THR A 21 -5.27 -7.65 9.63
N PHE A 22 -4.06 -7.17 9.89
CA PHE A 22 -3.06 -7.87 10.71
C PHE A 22 -2.15 -6.87 11.43
N ASP A 23 -1.45 -7.34 12.44
CA ASP A 23 -0.46 -6.57 13.18
C ASP A 23 0.94 -6.92 12.69
N SER A 24 1.78 -5.92 12.41
CA SER A 24 3.11 -6.13 11.83
C SER A 24 4.04 -6.91 12.75
N ALA A 25 3.83 -6.94 14.07
CA ALA A 25 4.60 -7.80 14.98
C ALA A 25 4.15 -9.27 14.93
N THR A 26 2.96 -9.55 14.41
CA THR A 26 2.40 -10.91 14.32
C THR A 26 1.71 -11.17 12.97
N PRO A 27 2.41 -11.06 11.82
CA PRO A 27 1.81 -11.12 10.48
C PRO A 27 1.14 -12.46 10.13
N GLY A 28 1.47 -13.53 10.87
CA GLY A 28 0.83 -14.83 10.74
C GLY A 28 -0.56 -14.93 11.37
N ASN A 29 -0.95 -13.95 12.20
CA ASN A 29 -2.17 -13.97 13.01
C ASN A 29 -3.09 -12.78 12.71
N GLY A 30 -3.37 -12.50 11.44
CA GLY A 30 -4.39 -11.51 11.14
C GLY A 30 -5.80 -12.08 11.19
N SER A 31 -6.76 -11.19 10.94
CA SER A 31 -8.20 -11.41 10.90
C SER A 31 -8.67 -12.50 9.92
N THR A 32 -9.99 -12.69 9.82
CA THR A 32 -10.56 -13.46 8.70
C THR A 32 -10.60 -12.56 7.47
N ALA A 33 -10.29 -13.12 6.30
CA ALA A 33 -10.36 -12.36 5.06
C ALA A 33 -11.80 -12.02 4.69
N VAL A 34 -12.02 -10.81 4.16
CA VAL A 34 -13.32 -10.34 3.67
C VAL A 34 -13.26 -10.10 2.16
N ASN A 35 -14.25 -10.60 1.43
CA ASN A 35 -14.33 -10.40 -0.01
C ASN A 35 -14.61 -8.93 -0.33
N ILE A 36 -13.96 -8.39 -1.35
CA ILE A 36 -14.29 -7.07 -1.87
C ILE A 36 -15.60 -7.16 -2.66
N THR A 37 -16.52 -6.22 -2.42
CA THR A 37 -17.83 -6.13 -3.09
C THR A 37 -18.07 -4.72 -3.59
N GLY A 38 -19.04 -4.51 -4.48
CA GLY A 38 -19.34 -3.18 -5.05
C GLY A 38 -18.47 -2.77 -6.24
N LEU A 39 -17.57 -3.66 -6.68
CA LEU A 39 -16.82 -3.50 -7.93
C LEU A 39 -17.74 -3.71 -9.15
N GLY A 40 -17.31 -3.24 -10.31
CA GLY A 40 -18.02 -3.60 -11.54
C GLY A 40 -17.78 -5.06 -11.96
N VAL A 41 -18.55 -5.49 -12.95
CA VAL A 41 -18.52 -6.87 -13.44
C VAL A 41 -17.13 -7.22 -13.98
N ASN A 42 -16.59 -8.36 -13.54
CA ASN A 42 -15.25 -8.86 -13.89
C ASN A 42 -14.09 -7.91 -13.53
N GLU A 43 -14.27 -7.07 -12.53
CA GLU A 43 -13.23 -6.21 -12.00
C GLU A 43 -12.58 -6.81 -10.75
N GLN A 44 -11.31 -6.47 -10.55
CA GLN A 44 -10.54 -6.76 -9.36
C GLN A 44 -9.85 -5.47 -8.91
N ILE A 45 -9.55 -5.36 -7.62
CA ILE A 45 -8.60 -4.35 -7.12
C ILE A 45 -7.17 -4.81 -7.40
N LEU A 46 -6.36 -3.91 -7.97
CA LEU A 46 -4.97 -4.09 -8.36
C LEU A 46 -3.97 -3.63 -7.29
N GLY A 47 -4.38 -2.70 -6.42
CA GLY A 47 -3.59 -2.17 -5.31
C GLY A 47 -4.44 -1.25 -4.44
N ILE A 48 -4.01 -1.00 -3.21
CA ILE A 48 -4.71 -0.19 -2.21
C ILE A 48 -3.76 0.74 -1.47
N ASP A 49 -4.26 1.89 -1.06
CA ASP A 49 -3.53 2.72 -0.10
C ASP A 49 -4.46 3.57 0.79
N LEU A 50 -4.01 3.86 2.00
CA LEU A 50 -4.65 4.73 2.97
C LEU A 50 -4.31 6.19 2.66
N ARG A 51 -5.33 6.97 2.28
CA ARG A 51 -5.15 8.40 2.05
C ARG A 51 -4.99 9.15 3.37
N PRO A 52 -3.86 9.84 3.63
CA PRO A 52 -3.61 10.49 4.93
C PRO A 52 -4.58 11.61 5.25
N ALA A 53 -4.98 12.35 4.23
CA ALA A 53 -5.85 13.51 4.36
C ALA A 53 -7.27 13.19 4.84
N ASN A 54 -7.72 11.92 4.78
CA ASN A 54 -9.06 11.53 5.25
C ASN A 54 -9.15 10.14 5.87
N GLN A 55 -8.01 9.47 6.10
CA GLN A 55 -7.92 8.13 6.70
C GLN A 55 -8.81 7.08 6.01
N THR A 56 -9.03 7.24 4.70
CA THR A 56 -9.86 6.33 3.90
C THR A 56 -8.98 5.49 2.99
N VAL A 57 -9.23 4.19 2.95
CA VAL A 57 -8.55 3.27 2.03
C VAL A 57 -9.13 3.44 0.64
N TYR A 58 -8.28 3.73 -0.33
CA TYR A 58 -8.61 3.73 -1.74
C TYR A 58 -8.08 2.46 -2.40
N GLY A 59 -8.70 2.07 -3.51
CA GLY A 59 -8.22 0.96 -4.35
C GLY A 59 -8.32 1.28 -5.83
N LEU A 60 -7.31 0.87 -6.58
CA LEU A 60 -7.28 0.92 -8.04
C LEU A 60 -7.94 -0.33 -8.62
N GLY A 61 -9.03 -0.18 -9.36
CA GLY A 61 -9.70 -1.27 -10.08
C GLY A 61 -9.06 -1.58 -11.43
N SER A 62 -9.12 -2.85 -11.83
CA SER A 62 -8.55 -3.37 -13.08
C SER A 62 -9.17 -2.81 -14.37
N LEU A 63 -10.32 -2.15 -14.25
CA LEU A 63 -10.98 -1.43 -15.34
C LEU A 63 -10.71 0.07 -15.32
N GLY A 64 -9.64 0.52 -14.62
CA GLY A 64 -9.29 1.93 -14.52
C GLY A 64 -10.32 2.73 -13.75
N ARG A 65 -10.76 2.21 -12.60
CA ARG A 65 -11.71 2.88 -11.71
C ARG A 65 -11.13 3.03 -10.32
N LEU A 66 -11.38 4.16 -9.69
CA LEU A 66 -10.95 4.43 -8.32
C LEU A 66 -12.11 4.15 -7.37
N TYR A 67 -11.83 3.43 -6.30
CA TYR A 67 -12.78 3.07 -5.25
C TYR A 67 -12.30 3.58 -3.90
N THR A 68 -13.22 3.92 -3.01
CA THR A 68 -12.97 3.83 -1.56
C THR A 68 -13.41 2.47 -1.07
N ILE A 69 -12.74 1.89 -0.07
CA ILE A 69 -13.03 0.53 0.40
C ILE A 69 -13.06 0.53 1.93
N ASN A 70 -14.10 -0.07 2.51
CA ASN A 70 -14.12 -0.33 3.94
C ASN A 70 -13.32 -1.61 4.26
N PRO A 71 -12.20 -1.53 5.01
CA PRO A 71 -11.32 -2.68 5.19
C PRO A 71 -11.91 -3.78 6.08
N GLY A 72 -12.89 -3.47 6.93
CA GLY A 72 -13.55 -4.45 7.80
C GLY A 72 -14.68 -5.23 7.13
N THR A 73 -15.28 -4.68 6.07
CA THR A 73 -16.44 -5.30 5.38
C THR A 73 -16.16 -5.65 3.93
N GLY A 74 -15.11 -5.09 3.32
CA GLY A 74 -14.81 -5.21 1.89
C GLY A 74 -15.75 -4.42 0.99
N ALA A 75 -16.66 -3.61 1.53
CA ALA A 75 -17.57 -2.80 0.72
C ALA A 75 -16.81 -1.68 -0.01
N ALA A 76 -16.74 -1.74 -1.34
CA ALA A 76 -16.16 -0.71 -2.19
C ALA A 76 -17.23 0.25 -2.72
N THR A 77 -16.90 1.54 -2.77
CA THR A 77 -17.74 2.59 -3.35
C THR A 77 -16.97 3.28 -4.48
N LEU A 78 -17.58 3.36 -5.66
CA LEU A 78 -16.97 4.00 -6.82
C LEU A 78 -16.77 5.51 -6.55
N VAL A 79 -15.55 5.98 -6.73
CA VAL A 79 -15.20 7.41 -6.75
C VAL A 79 -15.35 7.96 -8.15
N GLY A 80 -14.76 7.27 -9.14
CA GLY A 80 -14.78 7.69 -10.53
C GLY A 80 -13.96 6.77 -11.43
N ALA A 81 -14.12 6.93 -12.74
CA ALA A 81 -13.22 6.31 -13.71
C ALA A 81 -11.97 7.18 -13.91
N LEU A 82 -10.83 6.54 -14.14
CA LEU A 82 -9.63 7.25 -14.55
C LEU A 82 -9.84 7.83 -15.94
N ALA A 83 -9.51 9.12 -16.07
CA ALA A 83 -9.59 9.85 -17.33
C ALA A 83 -8.38 10.77 -17.44
N ALA A 84 -7.94 11.05 -18.67
CA ALA A 84 -6.90 12.03 -18.90
C ALA A 84 -7.26 13.37 -18.24
N ASP A 85 -6.33 13.90 -17.45
CA ASP A 85 -6.44 15.28 -16.96
C ASP A 85 -6.35 16.23 -18.16
N PRO A 86 -7.36 17.08 -18.43
CA PRO A 86 -7.29 18.07 -19.51
C PRO A 86 -6.12 19.05 -19.38
N ALA A 87 -5.54 19.19 -18.19
CA ALA A 87 -4.33 19.98 -17.97
C ALA A 87 -3.04 19.28 -18.44
N ASP A 88 -3.06 17.95 -18.66
CA ASP A 88 -1.94 17.21 -19.26
C ASP A 88 -1.96 17.38 -20.79
N GLY A 89 -1.27 18.42 -21.25
CA GLY A 89 -1.08 18.70 -22.68
C GLY A 89 0.04 17.89 -23.33
N THR A 90 0.68 16.96 -22.62
CA THR A 90 1.90 16.28 -23.08
C THR A 90 1.67 14.82 -23.43
N ASN A 91 1.16 14.03 -22.49
CA ASN A 91 0.96 12.59 -22.65
C ASN A 91 -0.36 12.14 -22.03
N PRO A 92 -1.52 12.49 -22.64
CA PRO A 92 -2.81 12.20 -22.05
C PRO A 92 -2.97 10.72 -21.68
N PHE A 93 -3.46 10.46 -20.47
CA PHE A 93 -3.73 9.09 -20.01
C PHE A 93 -4.68 8.36 -20.96
N THR A 94 -4.35 7.11 -21.28
CA THR A 94 -5.13 6.26 -22.19
C THR A 94 -5.66 5.02 -21.49
N ALA A 95 -4.78 4.24 -20.86
CA ALA A 95 -5.13 3.05 -20.11
C ALA A 95 -4.05 2.72 -19.09
N LEU A 96 -4.38 1.87 -18.12
CA LEU A 96 -3.38 1.20 -17.28
C LEU A 96 -2.58 0.21 -18.14
N SER A 97 -1.28 0.11 -17.89
CA SER A 97 -0.40 -0.86 -18.55
C SER A 97 0.41 -1.67 -17.54
N GLY A 98 0.86 -2.86 -17.95
CA GLY A 98 1.57 -3.77 -17.05
C GLY A 98 0.63 -4.70 -16.28
N THR A 99 1.23 -5.48 -15.38
CA THR A 99 0.55 -6.56 -14.64
C THR A 99 0.75 -6.46 -13.12
N SER A 100 1.66 -5.59 -12.69
CA SER A 100 2.01 -5.36 -11.29
C SER A 100 2.11 -3.86 -11.06
N PHE A 101 1.62 -3.41 -9.91
CA PHE A 101 1.30 -2.01 -9.66
C PHE A 101 1.81 -1.61 -8.28
N GLY A 102 2.58 -0.53 -8.20
CA GLY A 102 2.72 0.25 -6.98
C GLY A 102 1.60 1.28 -6.89
N VAL A 103 0.96 1.42 -5.72
CA VAL A 103 -0.19 2.29 -5.50
C VAL A 103 -0.02 2.99 -4.16
N ASP A 104 0.20 4.30 -4.15
CA ASP A 104 0.49 5.01 -2.89
C ASP A 104 0.18 6.52 -2.96
N PHE A 105 -0.37 7.08 -1.88
CA PHE A 105 -0.67 8.50 -1.77
C PHE A 105 0.58 9.29 -1.42
N ASN A 106 0.88 10.28 -2.23
CA ASN A 106 1.80 11.33 -1.84
C ASN A 106 1.16 12.19 -0.72
N PRO A 107 1.68 12.16 0.52
CA PRO A 107 1.12 12.91 1.64
C PRO A 107 1.23 14.43 1.46
N ALA A 108 2.27 14.90 0.77
CA ALA A 108 2.57 16.32 0.62
C ALA A 108 1.70 17.03 -0.43
N VAL A 109 1.31 16.34 -1.50
CA VAL A 109 0.50 16.95 -2.59
C VAL A 109 -0.87 16.31 -2.79
N ASP A 110 -1.21 15.30 -1.97
CA ASP A 110 -2.50 14.63 -1.96
C ASP A 110 -2.90 14.12 -3.35
N ARG A 111 -2.01 13.29 -3.92
CA ARG A 111 -2.21 12.60 -5.19
C ARG A 111 -1.84 11.14 -5.05
N LEU A 112 -2.65 10.28 -5.64
CA LEU A 112 -2.36 8.85 -5.71
C LEU A 112 -1.36 8.62 -6.85
N ARG A 113 -0.19 8.07 -6.53
CA ARG A 113 0.83 7.63 -7.48
C ARG A 113 0.54 6.19 -7.89
N ILE A 114 0.60 5.93 -9.20
CA ILE A 114 0.62 4.57 -9.72
C ILE A 114 1.93 4.38 -10.50
N THR A 115 2.72 3.38 -10.11
CA THR A 115 3.86 2.89 -10.89
C THR A 115 3.58 1.45 -11.34
N THR A 116 4.21 1.00 -12.43
CA THR A 116 3.99 -0.36 -12.93
C THR A 116 5.25 -1.01 -13.42
N ASN A 117 5.23 -2.35 -13.50
CA ASN A 117 6.32 -3.13 -14.06
C ASN A 117 6.56 -2.90 -15.57
N SER A 118 5.68 -2.13 -16.22
CA SER A 118 5.84 -1.70 -17.61
C SER A 118 6.48 -0.31 -17.75
N GLY A 119 6.88 0.32 -16.64
CA GLY A 119 7.47 1.66 -16.62
C GLY A 119 6.46 2.80 -16.62
N GLN A 120 5.16 2.51 -16.54
CA GLN A 120 4.11 3.52 -16.42
C GLN A 120 4.22 4.24 -15.07
N ASN A 121 4.01 5.56 -15.07
CA ASN A 121 4.13 6.45 -13.93
C ASN A 121 3.00 7.48 -13.98
N LEU A 122 2.01 7.39 -13.09
CA LEU A 122 0.80 8.20 -13.12
C LEU A 122 0.60 8.96 -11.81
N ARG A 123 -0.01 10.14 -11.90
CA ARG A 123 -0.58 10.85 -10.74
C ARG A 123 -2.07 11.02 -10.92
N ILE A 124 -2.84 10.60 -9.93
CA ILE A 124 -4.30 10.60 -9.95
C ILE A 124 -4.83 11.55 -8.88
N ASN A 125 -5.78 12.38 -9.26
CA ASN A 125 -6.58 13.17 -8.32
C ASN A 125 -7.69 12.29 -7.72
N ALA A 126 -7.57 11.96 -6.44
CA ALA A 126 -8.49 11.06 -5.76
C ALA A 126 -9.91 11.63 -5.56
N ALA A 127 -10.15 12.90 -5.86
CA ALA A 127 -11.48 13.49 -5.81
C ALA A 127 -12.33 13.18 -7.07
N ASN A 128 -11.69 12.92 -8.21
CA ASN A 128 -12.39 12.84 -9.50
C ASN A 128 -11.80 11.86 -10.52
N GLY A 129 -10.67 11.21 -10.25
CA GLY A 129 -10.04 10.26 -11.18
C GLY A 129 -9.27 10.90 -12.33
N LEU A 130 -9.13 12.24 -12.37
CA LEU A 130 -8.29 12.88 -13.37
C LEU A 130 -6.83 12.43 -13.19
N THR A 131 -6.23 11.98 -14.28
CA THR A 131 -4.95 11.28 -14.30
C THR A 131 -3.98 12.00 -15.21
N THR A 132 -2.85 12.42 -14.63
CA THR A 132 -1.68 12.95 -15.35
C THR A 132 -0.71 11.79 -15.61
N THR A 133 -0.19 11.69 -16.83
CA THR A 133 0.89 10.75 -17.13
C THR A 133 2.23 11.46 -16.98
N ASP A 134 3.02 11.05 -15.99
CA ASP A 134 4.37 11.56 -15.79
C ASP A 134 5.36 10.88 -16.75
N ALA A 135 6.63 11.31 -16.73
CA ALA A 135 7.66 10.64 -17.49
C ALA A 135 7.80 9.17 -17.04
N ALA A 136 8.02 8.29 -18.02
CA ALA A 136 8.19 6.87 -17.77
C ALA A 136 9.39 6.59 -16.85
N LEU A 137 9.29 5.52 -16.07
CA LEU A 137 10.34 5.13 -15.12
C LEU A 137 11.66 4.87 -15.85
N ASN A 138 12.75 5.42 -15.32
CA ASN A 138 14.07 5.44 -15.96
C ASN A 138 15.17 5.47 -14.90
N PRO A 139 16.45 5.12 -15.21
CA PRO A 139 16.97 4.71 -16.52
C PRO A 139 16.53 3.30 -16.93
N GLY A 140 16.61 3.02 -18.24
CA GLY A 140 16.35 1.69 -18.79
C GLY A 140 14.86 1.33 -18.82
N ALA A 141 14.54 0.09 -18.45
CA ALA A 141 13.19 -0.45 -18.39
C ALA A 141 13.00 -1.18 -17.05
N PRO A 142 12.87 -0.43 -15.93
CA PRO A 142 12.75 -1.01 -14.60
C PRO A 142 11.43 -1.78 -14.44
N SER A 143 11.42 -2.76 -13.55
CA SER A 143 10.24 -3.56 -13.21
C SER A 143 9.74 -3.20 -11.82
N ILE A 144 9.18 -1.99 -11.68
CA ILE A 144 8.65 -1.53 -10.39
C ILE A 144 7.33 -2.22 -10.06
N VAL A 145 7.28 -2.87 -8.90
CA VAL A 145 6.15 -3.70 -8.47
C VAL A 145 5.55 -3.27 -7.14
N GLY A 146 6.19 -2.32 -6.46
CA GLY A 146 5.70 -1.67 -5.25
C GLY A 146 6.33 -0.29 -5.14
N SER A 147 5.56 0.67 -4.65
CA SER A 147 6.00 2.06 -4.46
C SER A 147 5.37 2.60 -3.20
N ALA A 148 6.10 3.38 -2.41
CA ALA A 148 5.58 4.00 -1.20
C ALA A 148 6.25 5.34 -0.92
N TYR A 149 5.46 6.34 -0.55
CA TYR A 149 5.96 7.61 -0.02
C TYR A 149 6.24 7.47 1.48
N ASP A 150 7.36 8.05 1.94
CA ASP A 150 7.59 8.20 3.38
C ASP A 150 6.78 9.36 3.99
N ASN A 151 6.78 9.40 5.33
CA ASN A 151 6.12 10.42 6.15
C ASN A 151 4.62 10.53 5.89
N ASN A 152 3.90 9.48 6.27
CA ASN A 152 2.47 9.34 6.04
C ASN A 152 1.63 10.26 6.96
N ASP A 153 1.79 11.58 6.80
CA ASP A 153 1.14 12.64 7.58
C ASP A 153 0.65 13.79 6.67
N THR A 154 -0.04 14.77 7.25
CA THR A 154 -0.58 15.92 6.50
C THR A 154 0.16 17.24 6.79
N ASP A 155 1.32 17.19 7.44
CA ASP A 155 2.11 18.38 7.75
C ASP A 155 2.94 18.79 6.51
N PRO A 156 2.63 19.95 5.89
CA PRO A 156 3.34 20.39 4.69
C PRO A 156 4.84 20.67 4.94
N GLY A 157 5.29 20.75 6.20
CA GLY A 157 6.68 20.96 6.57
C GLY A 157 7.53 19.69 6.63
N THR A 158 6.94 18.49 6.68
CA THR A 158 7.69 17.23 6.85
C THR A 158 8.43 16.83 5.57
N GLY A 159 7.84 17.09 4.40
CA GLY A 159 8.34 16.60 3.11
C GLY A 159 8.15 15.10 2.92
N THR A 160 8.39 14.61 1.70
CA THR A 160 8.22 13.19 1.38
C THR A 160 9.18 12.74 0.27
N THR A 161 9.57 11.47 0.33
CA THR A 161 10.43 10.76 -0.62
C THR A 161 9.66 9.55 -1.15
N LEU A 162 9.61 9.38 -2.47
CA LEU A 162 9.06 8.18 -3.09
C LEU A 162 10.14 7.10 -3.14
N TYR A 163 9.81 5.92 -2.67
CA TYR A 163 10.62 4.72 -2.79
C TYR A 163 9.93 3.68 -3.68
N ASP A 164 10.74 2.90 -4.39
CA ASP A 164 10.27 1.86 -5.31
C ASP A 164 11.00 0.54 -5.07
N ILE A 165 10.28 -0.57 -5.21
CA ILE A 165 10.83 -1.92 -5.25
C ILE A 165 10.85 -2.41 -6.70
N ASP A 166 12.04 -2.68 -7.22
CA ASP A 166 12.24 -3.33 -8.52
C ASP A 166 12.42 -4.85 -8.31
N SER A 167 11.51 -5.65 -8.86
CA SER A 167 11.56 -7.11 -8.75
C SER A 167 12.51 -7.77 -9.74
N ALA A 168 12.97 -7.07 -10.77
CA ALA A 168 13.94 -7.62 -11.72
C ALA A 168 15.37 -7.57 -11.17
N THR A 169 15.64 -6.66 -10.24
CA THR A 169 16.96 -6.46 -9.62
C THR A 169 16.97 -6.67 -8.11
N ASP A 170 15.84 -7.08 -7.52
CA ASP A 170 15.65 -7.28 -6.07
C ASP A 170 16.21 -6.11 -5.26
N SER A 171 15.82 -4.89 -5.62
CA SER A 171 16.46 -3.67 -5.14
C SER A 171 15.47 -2.57 -4.79
N LEU A 172 15.85 -1.77 -3.80
CA LEU A 172 15.18 -0.54 -3.41
C LEU A 172 15.78 0.65 -4.17
N TYR A 173 14.90 1.50 -4.67
CA TYR A 173 15.21 2.77 -5.32
C TYR A 173 14.47 3.91 -4.64
N THR A 174 14.92 5.13 -4.86
CA THR A 174 14.11 6.34 -4.72
C THR A 174 13.74 6.88 -6.09
N GLN A 175 12.55 7.47 -6.25
CA GLN A 175 12.19 8.21 -7.45
C GLN A 175 12.42 9.70 -7.23
N ASN A 176 13.46 10.25 -7.85
CA ASN A 176 13.85 11.64 -7.63
C ASN A 176 14.41 12.31 -8.91
N PRO A 177 13.68 13.27 -9.52
CA PRO A 177 12.32 13.68 -9.17
C PRO A 177 11.24 12.62 -9.50
N PRO A 178 10.17 12.48 -8.70
CA PRO A 178 9.09 11.53 -9.00
C PRO A 178 8.44 11.76 -10.37
N ASN A 179 8.18 13.01 -10.75
CA ASN A 179 7.47 13.27 -12.03
C ASN A 179 8.35 13.03 -13.26
N ASP A 180 9.67 12.96 -13.07
CA ASP A 180 10.64 12.65 -14.11
C ASP A 180 10.85 11.13 -14.23
N GLY A 181 10.28 10.33 -13.32
CA GLY A 181 10.41 8.87 -13.30
C GLY A 181 11.82 8.37 -12.97
N THR A 182 12.73 9.25 -12.55
CA THR A 182 14.15 8.92 -12.37
C THR A 182 14.38 8.13 -11.09
N LEU A 183 14.76 6.87 -11.24
CA LEU A 183 15.13 5.95 -10.18
C LEU A 183 16.60 6.14 -9.80
N VAL A 184 16.84 6.29 -8.50
CA VAL A 184 18.16 6.38 -7.88
C VAL A 184 18.32 5.20 -6.93
N PHE A 185 19.31 4.35 -7.22
CA PHE A 185 19.58 3.13 -6.44
C PHE A 185 19.88 3.45 -4.98
N VAL A 186 19.20 2.75 -4.07
CA VAL A 186 19.44 2.83 -2.62
C VAL A 186 20.25 1.62 -2.16
N GLY A 187 19.82 0.41 -2.55
CA GLY A 187 20.50 -0.82 -2.17
C GLY A 187 19.69 -2.07 -2.50
N ALA A 188 20.36 -3.23 -2.47
CA ALA A 188 19.71 -4.51 -2.69
C ALA A 188 18.85 -4.92 -1.47
N LEU A 189 17.71 -5.56 -1.73
CA LEU A 189 16.84 -6.13 -0.70
C LEU A 189 17.53 -7.28 0.04
N GLY A 190 18.40 -8.03 -0.66
CA GLY A 190 19.07 -9.21 -0.12
C GLY A 190 18.18 -10.46 -0.04
N VAL A 191 16.98 -10.38 -0.59
CA VAL A 191 16.03 -11.48 -0.76
C VAL A 191 15.36 -11.34 -2.12
N ASP A 192 15.10 -12.46 -2.78
CA ASP A 192 14.42 -12.47 -4.08
C ASP A 192 12.92 -12.21 -3.89
N THR A 193 12.33 -11.45 -4.80
CA THR A 193 10.87 -11.23 -4.89
C THR A 193 10.38 -11.35 -6.33
N ASN A 194 9.07 -11.23 -6.53
CA ASN A 194 8.44 -11.26 -7.84
C ASN A 194 7.45 -10.10 -8.03
N GLY A 195 6.56 -10.20 -9.03
CA GLY A 195 5.55 -9.19 -9.33
C GLY A 195 4.39 -9.05 -8.34
N VAL A 196 4.42 -9.75 -7.21
CA VAL A 196 3.39 -9.72 -6.16
C VAL A 196 4.03 -9.17 -4.88
N VAL A 197 3.99 -7.85 -4.75
CA VAL A 197 4.63 -7.08 -3.67
C VAL A 197 3.67 -6.00 -3.20
N GLY A 198 3.52 -5.88 -1.88
CA GLY A 198 2.97 -4.68 -1.26
C GLY A 198 4.07 -3.92 -0.53
N PHE A 199 4.00 -2.60 -0.53
CA PHE A 199 5.02 -1.75 0.10
C PHE A 199 4.35 -0.58 0.81
N GLU A 200 4.66 -0.38 2.09
CA GLU A 200 4.06 0.66 2.94
C GLU A 200 5.16 1.31 3.79
N ILE A 201 5.19 2.64 3.81
CA ILE A 201 6.10 3.41 4.67
C ILE A 201 5.28 4.31 5.57
N GLN A 202 5.25 3.99 6.86
CA GLN A 202 4.54 4.80 7.84
C GLN A 202 5.32 6.07 8.17
N ASN A 203 6.64 5.95 8.24
CA ASN A 203 7.59 7.04 8.47
C ASN A 203 9.00 6.58 8.06
N VAL A 204 9.96 7.51 8.07
CA VAL A 204 11.38 7.27 7.72
C VAL A 204 12.06 6.10 8.45
N ASN A 205 11.54 5.67 9.61
CA ASN A 205 12.12 4.56 10.39
C ASN A 205 11.26 3.28 10.35
N THR A 206 10.11 3.32 9.67
CA THR A 206 9.11 2.25 9.71
C THR A 206 8.58 2.00 8.29
N ALA A 207 9.24 1.08 7.59
CA ALA A 207 8.87 0.64 6.26
C ALA A 207 8.67 -0.88 6.25
N PHE A 208 7.59 -1.33 5.63
CA PHE A 208 7.23 -2.74 5.51
C PHE A 208 7.06 -3.10 4.04
N ALA A 209 7.52 -4.29 3.67
CA ALA A 209 7.16 -4.89 2.39
C ALA A 209 6.60 -6.29 2.62
N SER A 210 5.57 -6.64 1.85
CA SER A 210 5.21 -8.03 1.63
C SER A 210 5.94 -8.51 0.39
N LEU A 211 6.85 -9.47 0.55
CA LEU A 211 7.64 -10.02 -0.55
C LEU A 211 7.22 -11.47 -0.77
N THR A 212 7.01 -11.84 -2.04
CA THR A 212 6.48 -13.16 -2.41
C THR A 212 7.58 -14.03 -2.99
N ASN A 213 7.77 -15.20 -2.40
CA ASN A 213 8.79 -16.15 -2.83
C ASN A 213 8.28 -17.00 -4.01
N ASP A 214 9.01 -16.99 -5.12
CA ASP A 214 8.64 -17.71 -6.35
C ASP A 214 8.59 -19.24 -6.19
N LEU A 215 9.37 -19.82 -5.27
CA LEU A 215 9.45 -21.27 -5.10
C LEU A 215 8.19 -21.85 -4.46
N ASN A 216 7.56 -21.10 -3.55
CA ASN A 216 6.40 -21.58 -2.80
C ASN A 216 5.13 -20.75 -3.01
N GLY A 217 5.23 -19.61 -3.71
CA GLY A 217 4.12 -18.71 -3.97
C GLY A 217 3.50 -18.16 -2.70
N LYS A 218 4.30 -17.86 -1.67
CA LYS A 218 3.83 -17.30 -0.39
C LYS A 218 4.51 -15.98 -0.07
N SER A 219 3.72 -15.05 0.46
CA SER A 219 4.23 -13.78 0.96
C SER A 219 4.68 -13.90 2.41
N SER A 220 5.74 -13.16 2.75
CA SER A 220 6.13 -12.88 4.13
C SER A 220 6.28 -11.37 4.31
N LEU A 221 6.12 -10.90 5.54
CA LEU A 221 6.33 -9.50 5.87
C LEU A 221 7.80 -9.26 6.23
N TYR A 222 8.37 -8.20 5.69
CA TYR A 222 9.74 -7.75 5.91
C TYR A 222 9.72 -6.30 6.38
N SER A 223 10.64 -5.92 7.27
CA SER A 223 11.01 -4.52 7.45
C SER A 223 12.04 -4.14 6.39
N ILE A 224 11.89 -2.97 5.77
CA ILE A 224 12.83 -2.45 4.79
C ILE A 224 13.65 -1.32 5.39
N ASN A 225 14.97 -1.38 5.27
CA ASN A 225 15.84 -0.28 5.66
C ASN A 225 15.94 0.74 4.51
N LEU A 226 15.28 1.88 4.65
CA LEU A 226 15.23 2.93 3.61
C LEU A 226 16.58 3.61 3.32
N ALA A 227 17.60 3.42 4.16
CA ALA A 227 18.92 4.01 3.95
C ALA A 227 19.85 3.12 3.10
N ASN A 228 19.60 1.80 3.06
CA ASN A 228 20.49 0.86 2.38
C ASN A 228 19.78 -0.29 1.64
N GLY A 229 18.44 -0.28 1.58
CA GLY A 229 17.62 -1.26 0.89
C GLY A 229 17.41 -2.59 1.61
N ALA A 230 18.16 -2.91 2.67
CA ALA A 230 18.16 -4.26 3.23
C ALA A 230 16.78 -4.66 3.79
N ALA A 231 16.26 -5.81 3.34
CA ALA A 231 15.05 -6.43 3.86
C ALA A 231 15.38 -7.36 5.03
N SER A 232 14.63 -7.25 6.13
CA SER A 232 14.74 -8.16 7.28
C SER A 232 13.40 -8.84 7.53
N LEU A 233 13.42 -10.19 7.53
CA LEU A 233 12.20 -10.98 7.72
C LEU A 233 11.59 -10.72 9.10
N ILE A 234 10.32 -10.36 9.12
CA ILE A 234 9.51 -10.26 10.34
C ILE A 234 8.77 -11.57 10.58
N GLY A 235 8.09 -12.10 9.55
CA GLY A 235 7.39 -13.37 9.65
C GLY A 235 6.52 -13.69 8.44
N ALA A 236 6.10 -14.96 8.35
CA ALA A 236 5.20 -15.41 7.30
C ALA A 236 3.81 -14.76 7.45
N PHE A 237 3.18 -14.43 6.31
CA PHE A 237 1.79 -13.97 6.28
C PHE A 237 0.82 -15.11 6.58
N GLY A 238 -0.25 -14.83 7.31
CA GLY A 238 -1.29 -15.81 7.63
C GLY A 238 -2.66 -15.19 7.86
N ILE A 239 -3.70 -15.92 7.48
CA ILE A 239 -5.11 -15.55 7.66
C ILE A 239 -5.71 -16.43 8.75
N GLY A 240 -6.39 -15.83 9.73
CA GLY A 240 -6.99 -16.55 10.85
C GLY A 240 -5.99 -17.39 11.65
N GLY A 241 -4.73 -16.94 11.74
CA GLY A 241 -3.66 -17.68 12.41
C GLY A 241 -3.03 -18.80 11.57
N ASN A 242 -3.33 -18.90 10.26
CA ASN A 242 -2.87 -19.99 9.41
C ASN A 242 -2.06 -19.51 8.18
N PRO A 243 -0.72 -19.53 8.26
CA PRO A 243 0.17 -19.25 7.13
C PRO A 243 0.17 -20.31 6.02
N ALA A 244 -0.40 -21.50 6.27
CA ALA A 244 -0.34 -22.59 5.30
C ALA A 244 -1.24 -22.35 4.08
N ILE A 245 -2.35 -21.64 4.30
CA ILE A 245 -3.46 -21.48 3.33
C ILE A 245 -3.62 -20.05 2.81
N ALA A 246 -2.77 -19.12 3.24
CA ALA A 246 -2.90 -17.72 2.87
C ALA A 246 -2.46 -17.50 1.42
N PRO A 247 -3.33 -16.94 0.54
CA PRO A 247 -2.89 -16.43 -0.76
C PRO A 247 -1.84 -15.34 -0.58
N PRO A 248 -0.98 -15.10 -1.58
CA PRO A 248 -0.06 -13.97 -1.58
C PRO A 248 -0.77 -12.64 -1.35
N LEU A 249 -0.05 -11.72 -0.71
CA LEU A 249 -0.43 -10.32 -0.58
C LEU A 249 -0.06 -9.60 -1.88
N LEU A 250 -1.10 -9.17 -2.60
CA LEU A 250 -0.97 -8.30 -3.76
C LEU A 250 -0.53 -6.90 -3.36
N ASP A 251 -0.97 -6.42 -2.19
CA ASP A 251 -0.58 -5.11 -1.68
C ASP A 251 -0.75 -5.01 -0.15
N ILE A 252 -0.12 -4.02 0.49
CA ILE A 252 -0.31 -3.67 1.90
C ILE A 252 -0.41 -2.17 2.09
N THR A 253 -1.17 -1.73 3.09
CA THR A 253 -1.21 -0.32 3.51
C THR A 253 -1.45 -0.20 5.02
N SER A 254 -1.16 0.97 5.58
CA SER A 254 -1.51 1.30 6.97
C SER A 254 -3.01 1.19 7.24
N ALA A 255 -3.37 0.70 8.44
CA ALA A 255 -4.77 0.74 8.87
C ALA A 255 -5.19 2.16 9.31
N PRO A 256 -6.44 2.57 9.05
CA PRO A 256 -6.96 3.84 9.56
C PRO A 256 -6.79 3.97 11.07
N ILE A 257 -6.29 5.12 11.53
CA ILE A 257 -6.24 5.45 12.95
C ILE A 257 -7.67 5.78 13.42
N PRO A 258 -8.22 5.07 14.44
CA PRO A 258 -9.53 5.40 14.96
C PRO A 258 -9.52 6.81 15.55
N GLU A 259 -10.46 7.66 15.12
CA GLU A 259 -10.57 9.03 15.65
C GLU A 259 -10.64 9.02 17.19
N PRO A 260 -10.00 9.99 17.89
CA PRO A 260 -9.83 9.98 19.34
C PRO A 260 -11.12 9.78 20.16
N ALA A 261 -12.28 10.16 19.61
CA ALA A 261 -13.57 9.95 20.25
C ALA A 261 -13.89 8.46 20.49
N THR A 262 -13.43 7.57 19.61
CA THR A 262 -13.64 6.12 19.72
C THR A 262 -12.69 5.50 20.77
N ALA A 263 -11.47 6.04 20.88
CA ALA A 263 -10.49 5.60 21.88
C ALA A 263 -10.89 6.00 23.30
N VAL A 264 -11.44 7.20 23.49
CA VAL A 264 -11.95 7.65 24.81
C VAL A 264 -13.18 6.86 25.25
N LEU A 265 -14.06 6.44 24.32
CA LEU A 265 -15.22 5.61 24.66
C LEU A 265 -14.83 4.19 25.09
N MET A 266 -13.80 3.60 24.48
CA MET A 266 -13.24 2.30 24.87
C MET A 266 -12.62 2.35 26.28
N LEU A 267 -11.89 3.41 26.61
CA LEU A 267 -11.33 3.61 27.96
C LEU A 267 -12.38 3.96 29.02
N SER A 268 -13.41 4.73 28.67
CA SER A 268 -14.48 5.10 29.62
C SER A 268 -15.50 3.98 29.86
N GLY A 269 -15.72 3.07 28.89
CA GLY A 269 -16.54 1.88 29.08
C GLY A 269 -15.99 0.89 30.11
N LEU A 270 -14.65 0.79 30.22
CA LEU A 270 -13.97 -0.04 31.23
C LEU A 270 -14.05 0.53 32.64
N PHE A 271 -14.05 1.87 32.80
CA PHE A 271 -14.25 2.51 34.11
C PHE A 271 -15.72 2.57 34.53
N GLY A 272 -16.67 2.69 33.58
CA GLY A 272 -18.10 2.76 33.87
C GLY A 272 -18.70 1.48 34.47
N MET A 273 -18.12 0.31 34.17
CA MET A 273 -18.58 -0.97 34.73
C MET A 273 -18.03 -1.27 36.14
N ALA A 274 -17.00 -0.56 36.60
CA ALA A 274 -16.44 -0.74 37.95
C ALA A 274 -17.21 0.03 39.05
N LEU A 275 -18.10 0.95 38.68
CA LEU A 275 -18.82 1.82 39.64
C LEU A 275 -20.30 1.45 39.85
N ARG A 276 -20.80 0.37 39.24
CA ARG A 276 -22.22 -0.03 39.33
C ARG A 276 -22.50 -1.29 40.17
N ARG A 277 -21.69 -1.53 41.20
CA ARG A 277 -22.05 -2.44 42.31
C ARG A 277 -21.86 -1.72 43.64
N ARG A 278 -22.95 -1.15 44.14
CA ARG A 278 -23.22 -0.94 45.56
C ARG A 278 -24.54 -1.63 45.85
#